data_AF-A0A849SSM5-F1
#
_entry.id   AF-A0A849SSM5-F1
#
_cell.length_a   1.000
_cell.length_b   1.000
_cell.length_c   1.000
_cell.angle_alpha   90.00
_cell.angle_beta   90.00
_cell.angle_gamma   90.00
#
_symmetry.space_group_name_H-M   'P 1'
#
loop_
_entity.id
_entity.type
_entity.pdbx_description
1 polymer ?
#
loop_
_entity_poly.entity_id
_entity_poly.type
_entity_poly.pdbx_seq_one_letter_code
_entity_poly.pdbx_strand_id
1 'polypeptide(L)'
;MPSITLLIYLTPLLLILALYISRQKRRNRRGHARLHEAREAGLTEPASIHPIIDPGRCVGSGACVKACPEKALSMINGKAELTDPAHCIGHGACLLACPVEGIQLVFGTEKRGMDIPYVAPSFETNVANIFIAGELGGMGLIRKAAEQGKQSIDSILNKKNEGNEFDVVIIGAGPAGLSASLAAKAGKLNYVTLEQEDSLGGAIYKYPRNKVAMTQPVVLPIVGKVEMYDISKEELLGFWLRVLSEQNLNVHFNERMETISKTELGYAVKTSKTTYQTANILLAIGRMGTPRKLDVAGEEQAKVVYRLIDPEQYRGMHVLVVGGGDSALEAAITISAQPDTTVTLSYRSEAFGRVKGKNREDLQKAEAAGRLRVELKSKVKEIFSDTVQIELSSKEIEEIPNEAVIICAGGVLPTPFLKEIGIMVETHYGTTPVAS
;
A
#
# COMPACT_ATOMS: atom_id res chain seq x y z
N MET A 1 19.63 63.18 -11.23
CA MET A 1 18.68 62.76 -10.18
C MET A 1 17.81 61.66 -10.78
N PRO A 2 17.74 60.44 -10.22
CA PRO A 2 16.78 59.46 -10.71
C PRO A 2 15.39 60.10 -10.59
N SER A 3 14.64 60.15 -11.70
CA SER A 3 13.30 60.70 -11.74
C SER A 3 12.43 60.00 -10.69
N ILE A 4 11.60 60.74 -9.95
CA ILE A 4 10.69 60.20 -8.91
C ILE A 4 9.91 58.98 -9.40
N THR A 5 9.60 58.96 -10.70
CA THR A 5 9.02 57.84 -11.45
C THR A 5 9.80 56.53 -11.32
N LEU A 6 11.13 56.56 -11.40
CA LEU A 6 11.99 55.39 -11.24
C LEU A 6 11.87 54.79 -9.82
N LEU A 7 11.77 55.64 -8.80
CA LEU A 7 11.62 55.21 -7.40
C LEU A 7 10.27 54.53 -7.15
N ILE A 8 9.21 55.02 -7.79
CA ILE A 8 7.85 54.46 -7.71
C ILE A 8 7.79 53.03 -8.29
N TYR A 9 8.57 52.72 -9.34
CA TYR A 9 8.61 51.37 -9.91
C TYR A 9 9.68 50.46 -9.26
N LEU A 10 10.84 51.00 -8.86
CA LEU A 10 11.91 50.20 -8.24
C LEU A 10 11.55 49.71 -6.84
N THR A 11 10.88 50.52 -6.03
CA THR A 11 10.55 50.15 -4.65
C THR A 11 9.64 48.91 -4.55
N PRO A 12 8.50 48.80 -5.27
CA PRO A 12 7.70 47.57 -5.26
C PRO A 12 8.42 46.39 -5.91
N LEU A 13 9.23 46.61 -6.96
CA LEU A 13 10.02 45.54 -7.59
C LEU A 13 11.03 44.94 -6.61
N LEU A 14 11.79 45.79 -5.90
CA LEU A 14 12.77 45.36 -4.89
C LEU A 14 12.09 44.68 -3.71
N LEU A 15 10.91 45.16 -3.28
CA LEU A 15 10.12 44.51 -2.23
C LEU A 15 9.67 43.11 -2.66
N ILE A 16 9.12 42.96 -3.87
CA ILE A 16 8.70 41.68 -4.43
C ILE A 16 9.91 40.73 -4.54
N LEU A 17 11.04 41.22 -5.02
CA LEU A 17 12.27 40.44 -5.14
C LEU A 17 12.80 39.99 -3.77
N ALA A 18 12.81 40.88 -2.77
CA ALA A 18 13.23 40.56 -1.41
C ALA A 18 12.32 39.51 -0.77
N LEU A 19 11.00 39.63 -0.94
CA LEU A 19 10.02 38.65 -0.48
C LEU A 19 10.20 37.30 -1.19
N TYR A 20 10.46 37.32 -2.50
CA TYR A 20 10.73 36.13 -3.29
C TYR A 20 12.00 35.41 -2.81
N ILE A 21 13.11 36.12 -2.67
CA ILE A 21 14.39 35.57 -2.18
C ILE A 21 14.23 35.04 -0.74
N SER A 22 13.57 35.79 0.14
CA SER A 22 13.31 35.35 1.52
C SER A 22 12.47 34.06 1.56
N ARG A 23 11.42 33.99 0.75
CA ARG A 23 10.61 32.77 0.60
C ARG A 23 11.44 31.60 0.06
N GLN A 24 12.28 31.84 -0.94
CA GLN A 24 13.13 30.81 -1.53
C GLN A 24 14.16 30.28 -0.51
N LYS A 25 14.83 31.17 0.24
CA LYS A 25 15.74 30.79 1.34
C LYS A 25 15.02 29.96 2.40
N ARG A 26 13.82 30.37 2.82
CA ARG A 26 13.00 29.61 3.79
C ARG A 26 12.63 28.23 3.27
N ARG A 27 12.18 28.11 2.02
CA ARG A 27 11.85 26.82 1.39
C ARG A 27 13.08 25.92 1.31
N ASN A 28 14.22 26.47 0.87
CA ASN A 28 15.46 25.74 0.76
C ASN A 28 15.92 25.20 2.12
N ARG A 29 15.92 26.05 3.16
CA ARG A 29 16.28 25.66 4.52
C ARG A 29 15.37 24.55 5.06
N ARG A 30 14.06 24.65 4.82
CA ARG A 30 13.10 23.60 5.21
C ARG A 30 13.33 22.29 4.47
N GLY A 31 13.62 22.35 3.17
CA GLY A 31 13.94 21.17 2.37
C GLY A 31 15.20 20.46 2.88
N HIS A 32 16.28 21.22 3.10
CA HIS A 32 17.51 20.67 3.68
C HIS A 32 17.31 20.08 5.07
N ALA A 33 16.56 20.76 5.95
CA ALA A 33 16.27 20.24 7.29
C ALA A 33 15.55 18.88 7.24
N ARG A 34 14.51 18.76 6.39
CA ARG A 34 13.80 17.48 6.22
C ARG A 34 14.68 16.38 5.65
N LEU A 35 15.49 16.69 4.64
CA LEU A 35 16.40 15.72 4.05
C LEU A 35 17.44 15.25 5.08
N HIS A 36 17.94 16.17 5.91
CA HIS A 36 18.88 15.86 6.99
C HIS A 36 18.24 14.95 8.04
N GLU A 37 17.05 15.34 8.52
CA GLU A 37 16.27 14.57 9.48
C GLU A 37 15.98 13.16 8.96
N ALA A 38 15.54 13.01 7.70
CA ALA A 38 15.31 11.70 7.09
C ALA A 38 16.59 10.86 7.03
N ARG A 39 17.76 11.46 6.76
CA ARG A 39 19.05 10.76 6.73
C ARG A 39 19.49 10.31 8.12
N GLU A 40 19.43 11.19 9.11
CA GLU A 40 19.74 10.85 10.50
C GLU A 40 18.81 9.76 11.04
N ALA A 41 17.54 9.81 10.64
CA ALA A 41 16.52 8.84 11.00
C ALA A 41 16.62 7.49 10.25
N GLY A 42 17.55 7.35 9.30
CA GLY A 42 17.68 6.17 8.43
C GLY A 42 16.51 5.96 7.46
N LEU A 43 15.68 6.99 7.25
CA LEU A 43 14.48 6.98 6.41
C LEU A 43 14.79 7.35 4.96
N THR A 44 15.86 6.81 4.41
CA THR A 44 16.38 7.20 3.08
C THR A 44 15.76 6.40 1.94
N GLU A 45 14.96 5.38 2.23
CA GLU A 45 14.45 4.43 1.25
C GLU A 45 12.90 4.45 1.25
N PRO A 46 12.26 4.59 0.08
CA PRO A 46 10.83 4.49 -0.05
C PRO A 46 10.32 3.06 0.17
N ALA A 47 9.06 2.97 0.58
CA ALA A 47 8.40 1.70 0.83
C ALA A 47 8.08 0.93 -0.47
N SER A 48 7.79 1.68 -1.54
CA SER A 48 7.25 1.17 -2.80
C SER A 48 7.81 1.91 -4.03
N ILE A 49 7.04 1.90 -5.12
CA ILE A 49 7.25 2.82 -6.26
C ILE A 49 7.43 4.25 -5.78
N HIS A 50 8.33 5.02 -6.39
CA HIS A 50 8.65 6.38 -5.94
C HIS A 50 9.13 7.26 -7.12
N PRO A 51 9.10 8.61 -6.99
CA PRO A 51 9.54 9.50 -8.05
C PRO A 51 11.05 9.71 -8.08
N ILE A 52 11.65 9.58 -9.26
CA ILE A 52 12.96 10.15 -9.60
C ILE A 52 12.72 11.46 -10.36
N ILE A 53 13.43 12.52 -9.98
CA ILE A 53 13.27 13.86 -10.55
C ILE A 53 14.56 14.19 -11.30
N ASP A 54 14.43 14.51 -12.59
CA ASP A 54 15.54 14.96 -13.41
C ASP A 54 15.87 16.44 -13.09
N PRO A 55 17.03 16.75 -12.48
CA PRO A 55 17.39 18.12 -12.12
C PRO A 55 17.66 19.00 -13.35
N GLY A 56 18.05 18.42 -14.49
CA GLY A 56 18.25 19.13 -15.75
C GLY A 56 16.93 19.61 -16.36
N ARG A 57 15.88 18.80 -16.27
CA ARG A 57 14.53 19.16 -16.74
C ARG A 57 13.73 19.99 -15.73
N CYS A 58 13.98 19.83 -14.43
CA CYS A 58 13.17 20.48 -13.39
C CYS A 58 13.29 22.02 -13.45
N VAL A 59 12.19 22.71 -13.75
CA VAL A 59 12.12 24.19 -13.81
C VAL A 59 11.83 24.86 -12.45
N GLY A 60 11.77 24.08 -11.36
CA GLY A 60 11.60 24.64 -10.02
C GLY A 60 10.21 25.17 -9.69
N SER A 61 9.18 24.83 -10.47
CA SER A 61 7.80 25.31 -10.27
C SER A 61 7.22 24.94 -8.88
N GLY A 62 7.67 23.81 -8.32
CA GLY A 62 7.16 23.26 -7.07
C GLY A 62 5.72 22.75 -7.14
N ALA A 63 5.18 22.52 -8.35
CA ALA A 63 3.86 21.95 -8.54
C ALA A 63 3.76 20.53 -7.95
N CYS A 64 4.78 19.70 -8.19
CA CYS A 64 4.89 18.35 -7.62
C CYS A 64 4.91 18.35 -6.08
N VAL A 65 5.62 19.31 -5.46
CA VAL A 65 5.67 19.48 -4.00
C VAL A 65 4.28 19.82 -3.44
N LYS A 66 3.54 20.71 -4.10
CA LYS A 66 2.18 21.07 -3.70
C LYS A 66 1.17 19.93 -3.90
N ALA A 67 1.35 19.13 -4.96
CA ALA A 67 0.47 18.03 -5.31
C ALA A 67 0.68 16.76 -4.46
N CYS A 68 1.75 16.69 -3.67
CA CYS A 68 2.05 15.52 -2.84
C CYS A 68 1.22 15.54 -1.53
N PRO A 69 0.22 14.66 -1.35
CA PRO A 69 -0.57 14.59 -0.13
C PRO A 69 0.28 14.15 1.08
N GLU A 70 1.25 13.26 0.85
CA GLU A 70 2.17 12.77 1.90
C GLU A 70 3.24 13.80 2.27
N LYS A 71 3.35 14.92 1.55
CA LYS A 71 4.37 15.97 1.75
C LYS A 71 5.82 15.45 1.73
N ALA A 72 6.07 14.35 1.02
CA ALA A 72 7.37 13.68 0.89
C ALA A 72 8.41 14.48 0.06
N LEU A 73 7.94 15.41 -0.78
CA LEU A 73 8.75 16.22 -1.66
C LEU A 73 9.01 17.61 -1.07
N SER A 74 10.21 18.16 -1.27
CA SER A 74 10.52 19.56 -0.93
C SER A 74 11.33 20.23 -2.04
N MET A 75 11.46 21.56 -1.96
CA MET A 75 12.35 22.30 -2.85
C MET A 75 13.73 22.48 -2.22
N ILE A 76 14.78 22.04 -2.90
CA ILE A 76 16.18 22.22 -2.54
C ILE A 76 16.91 22.87 -3.72
N ASN A 77 17.63 23.97 -3.47
CA ASN A 77 18.39 24.73 -4.46
C ASN A 77 17.60 25.06 -5.75
N GLY A 78 16.30 25.34 -5.60
CA GLY A 78 15.40 25.65 -6.73
C GLY A 78 14.92 24.42 -7.51
N LYS A 79 15.29 23.21 -7.12
CA LYS A 79 14.85 21.94 -7.72
C LYS A 79 13.96 21.18 -6.73
N ALA A 80 13.08 20.33 -7.25
CA ALA A 80 12.28 19.46 -6.41
C ALA A 80 13.08 18.20 -6.08
N GLU A 81 13.03 17.76 -4.83
CA GLU A 81 13.71 16.55 -4.36
C GLU A 81 12.79 15.73 -3.46
N LEU A 82 12.98 14.40 -3.48
CA LEU A 82 12.36 13.47 -2.53
C LEU A 82 13.11 13.53 -1.20
N THR A 83 12.71 14.49 -0.38
CA THR A 83 13.37 14.77 0.90
C THR A 83 12.98 13.83 2.02
N ASP A 84 11.84 13.16 1.88
CA ASP A 84 11.36 12.17 2.85
C ASP A 84 10.87 10.91 2.12
N PRO A 85 11.79 10.04 1.69
CA PRO A 85 11.46 8.84 0.92
C PRO A 85 10.52 7.89 1.64
N ALA A 86 10.66 7.72 2.96
CA ALA A 86 9.84 6.78 3.73
C ALA A 86 8.35 7.16 3.76
N HIS A 87 8.01 8.45 3.66
CA HIS A 87 6.62 8.90 3.53
C HIS A 87 6.08 8.78 2.10
N CYS A 88 6.92 8.48 1.11
CA CYS A 88 6.45 8.31 -0.26
C CYS A 88 5.71 6.98 -0.41
N ILE A 89 4.41 7.07 -0.68
CA ILE A 89 3.57 5.92 -1.00
C ILE A 89 3.47 5.64 -2.51
N GLY A 90 4.22 6.38 -3.34
CA GLY A 90 4.22 6.15 -4.79
C GLY A 90 2.94 6.52 -5.53
N HIS A 91 2.12 7.42 -4.97
CA HIS A 91 0.81 7.75 -5.52
C HIS A 91 0.84 8.46 -6.89
N GLY A 92 2.00 8.96 -7.33
CA GLY A 92 2.19 9.51 -8.69
C GLY A 92 1.58 10.89 -8.97
N ALA A 93 1.01 11.58 -7.98
CA ALA A 93 0.45 12.93 -8.24
C ALA A 93 1.55 13.96 -8.57
N CYS A 94 2.78 13.72 -8.11
CA CYS A 94 3.94 14.52 -8.49
C CYS A 94 4.24 14.44 -10.00
N LEU A 95 4.17 13.23 -10.58
CA LEU A 95 4.36 12.98 -12.01
C LEU A 95 3.35 13.81 -12.82
N LEU A 96 2.06 13.69 -12.50
CA LEU A 96 0.98 14.39 -13.20
C LEU A 96 1.04 15.90 -13.05
N ALA A 97 1.53 16.40 -11.92
CA ALA A 97 1.63 17.83 -11.66
C ALA A 97 2.89 18.47 -12.30
N CYS A 98 3.80 17.69 -12.86
CA CYS A 98 5.05 18.21 -13.42
C CYS A 98 4.79 18.86 -14.80
N PRO A 99 4.98 20.18 -14.95
CA PRO A 99 4.67 20.87 -16.21
C PRO A 99 5.69 20.60 -17.33
N VAL A 100 6.79 19.91 -17.02
CA VAL A 100 7.93 19.69 -17.92
C VAL A 100 8.31 18.23 -18.02
N GLU A 101 7.44 17.33 -17.54
CA GLU A 101 7.64 15.87 -17.61
C GLU A 101 9.02 15.40 -17.11
N GLY A 102 9.59 16.15 -16.15
CA GLY A 102 10.90 15.86 -15.55
C GLY A 102 10.84 14.87 -14.37
N ILE A 103 9.74 14.16 -14.19
CA ILE A 103 9.56 13.18 -13.12
C ILE A 103 9.27 11.82 -13.77
N GLN A 104 9.87 10.77 -13.24
CA GLN A 104 9.56 9.39 -13.57
C GLN A 104 9.24 8.64 -12.29
N LEU A 105 8.35 7.67 -12.34
CA LEU A 105 8.15 6.73 -11.23
C LEU A 105 9.03 5.51 -11.48
N VAL A 106 9.64 4.96 -10.45
CA VAL A 106 10.50 3.76 -10.55
C VAL A 106 10.15 2.75 -9.48
N PHE A 107 10.37 1.47 -9.77
CA PHE A 107 10.16 0.36 -8.84
C PHE A 107 11.44 0.02 -8.08
N GLY A 108 11.31 -0.13 -6.76
CA GLY A 108 12.46 -0.39 -5.88
C GLY A 108 13.42 0.78 -5.82
N THR A 109 14.60 0.55 -5.25
CA THR A 109 15.75 1.47 -5.25
C THR A 109 17.02 0.71 -5.61
N GLU A 110 18.14 1.41 -5.77
CA GLU A 110 19.45 0.77 -6.00
C GLU A 110 19.79 -0.30 -4.96
N LYS A 111 19.38 -0.09 -3.70
CA LYS A 111 19.64 -1.01 -2.59
C LYS A 111 18.50 -2.00 -2.34
N ARG A 112 17.29 -1.71 -2.82
CA ARG A 112 16.08 -2.46 -2.50
C ARG A 112 15.36 -2.89 -3.77
N GLY A 113 15.49 -4.17 -4.09
CA GLY A 113 14.72 -4.82 -5.13
C GLY A 113 13.22 -4.82 -4.85
N MET A 114 12.42 -4.72 -5.90
CA MET A 114 10.98 -4.96 -5.87
C MET A 114 10.60 -5.97 -6.93
N ASP A 115 10.01 -7.08 -6.49
CA ASP A 115 9.46 -8.09 -7.40
C ASP A 115 8.19 -7.56 -8.06
N ILE A 116 8.19 -7.54 -9.39
CA ILE A 116 7.08 -7.11 -10.24
C ILE A 116 6.86 -8.18 -11.31
N PRO A 117 5.63 -8.69 -11.48
CA PRO A 117 5.32 -9.57 -12.60
C PRO A 117 5.37 -8.81 -13.92
N TYR A 118 5.73 -9.50 -14.99
CA TYR A 118 5.60 -8.95 -16.34
C TYR A 118 4.12 -8.71 -16.65
N VAL A 119 3.80 -7.48 -17.05
CA VAL A 119 2.47 -7.05 -17.45
C VAL A 119 2.60 -6.15 -18.68
N ALA A 120 1.98 -6.53 -19.78
CA ALA A 120 1.91 -5.75 -21.00
C ALA A 120 0.94 -4.55 -20.84
N PRO A 121 0.95 -3.57 -21.76
CA PRO A 121 -0.03 -2.48 -21.79
C PRO A 121 -1.50 -2.89 -21.74
N SER A 122 -1.81 -4.08 -22.26
CA SER A 122 -3.14 -4.70 -22.21
C SER A 122 -3.49 -5.32 -20.85
N PHE A 123 -2.64 -5.14 -19.83
CA PHE A 123 -2.68 -5.81 -18.53
C PHE A 123 -2.50 -7.33 -18.58
N GLU A 124 -2.18 -7.88 -19.75
CA GLU A 124 -1.92 -9.29 -19.94
C GLU A 124 -0.49 -9.63 -19.50
N THR A 125 -0.32 -10.80 -18.88
CA THR A 125 0.99 -11.31 -18.51
C THR A 125 1.67 -11.98 -19.72
N ASN A 126 2.87 -12.53 -19.51
CA ASN A 126 3.50 -13.37 -20.52
C ASN A 126 2.79 -14.72 -20.73
N VAL A 127 1.85 -15.06 -19.85
CA VAL A 127 0.99 -16.23 -19.98
C VAL A 127 -0.32 -15.79 -20.61
N ALA A 128 -0.59 -16.29 -21.81
CA ALA A 128 -1.74 -15.87 -22.61
C ALA A 128 -3.06 -16.01 -21.84
N ASN A 129 -3.92 -15.00 -21.93
CA ASN A 129 -5.23 -14.90 -21.28
C ASN A 129 -5.20 -14.87 -19.74
N ILE A 130 -4.04 -14.65 -19.12
CA ILE A 130 -3.93 -14.29 -17.70
C ILE A 130 -3.53 -12.82 -17.59
N PHE A 131 -4.33 -12.07 -16.84
CA PHE A 131 -4.20 -10.63 -16.64
C PHE A 131 -3.91 -10.31 -15.17
N ILE A 132 -3.24 -9.17 -14.91
CA ILE A 132 -2.92 -8.70 -13.56
C ILE A 132 -3.39 -7.25 -13.41
N ALA A 133 -4.09 -6.97 -12.29
CA ALA A 133 -4.48 -5.61 -11.94
C ALA A 133 -4.25 -5.30 -10.46
N GLY A 134 -4.16 -4.00 -10.15
CA GLY A 134 -4.02 -3.48 -8.81
C GLY A 134 -2.61 -3.55 -8.26
N GLU A 135 -2.52 -3.71 -6.94
CA GLU A 135 -1.24 -3.63 -6.22
C GLU A 135 -0.22 -4.65 -6.71
N LEU A 136 -0.67 -5.79 -7.24
CA LEU A 136 0.20 -6.85 -7.74
C LEU A 136 1.14 -6.36 -8.86
N GLY A 137 0.68 -5.45 -9.73
CA GLY A 137 1.48 -4.78 -10.75
C GLY A 137 2.33 -3.61 -10.23
N GLY A 138 2.45 -3.43 -8.92
CA GLY A 138 3.32 -2.43 -8.28
C GLY A 138 2.65 -1.08 -7.97
N MET A 139 1.35 -0.91 -8.27
CA MET A 139 0.61 0.33 -8.01
C MET A 139 -0.46 0.13 -6.92
N GLY A 140 -0.14 0.49 -5.67
CA GLY A 140 -0.97 0.21 -4.49
C GLY A 140 -2.09 1.20 -4.16
N LEU A 141 -2.45 2.12 -5.06
CA LEU A 141 -3.54 3.08 -4.80
C LEU A 141 -4.91 2.49 -5.15
N ILE A 142 -5.91 2.74 -4.28
CA ILE A 142 -7.32 2.34 -4.49
C ILE A 142 -7.84 2.79 -5.87
N ARG A 143 -7.65 4.07 -6.22
CA ARG A 143 -8.08 4.63 -7.51
C ARG A 143 -7.40 3.93 -8.69
N LYS A 144 -6.09 3.72 -8.62
CA LYS A 144 -5.33 3.09 -9.71
C LYS A 144 -5.70 1.62 -9.85
N ALA A 145 -5.86 0.92 -8.73
CA ALA A 145 -6.33 -0.46 -8.74
C ALA A 145 -7.70 -0.58 -9.42
N ALA A 146 -8.66 0.28 -9.08
CA ALA A 146 -9.97 0.31 -9.73
C ALA A 146 -9.87 0.61 -11.24
N GLU A 147 -9.06 1.59 -11.64
CA GLU A 147 -8.85 1.91 -13.06
C GLU A 147 -8.23 0.73 -13.83
N GLN A 148 -7.19 0.10 -13.29
CA GLN A 148 -6.53 -1.06 -13.91
C GLN A 148 -7.47 -2.26 -14.02
N GLY A 149 -8.31 -2.50 -13.02
CA GLY A 149 -9.33 -3.55 -13.07
C GLY A 149 -10.27 -3.37 -14.26
N LYS A 150 -10.73 -2.14 -14.50
CA LYS A 150 -11.53 -1.80 -15.69
C LYS A 150 -10.72 -2.01 -16.99
N GLN A 151 -9.51 -1.44 -17.07
CA GLN A 151 -8.67 -1.51 -18.29
C GLN A 151 -8.30 -2.95 -18.69
N SER A 152 -8.14 -3.84 -17.69
CA SER A 152 -7.92 -5.27 -17.93
C SER A 152 -9.12 -5.91 -18.61
N ILE A 153 -10.34 -5.57 -18.17
CA ILE A 153 -11.56 -6.06 -18.80
C ILE A 153 -11.78 -5.46 -20.18
N ASP A 154 -11.47 -4.16 -20.38
CA ASP A 154 -11.52 -3.54 -21.71
C ASP A 154 -10.62 -4.29 -22.71
N SER A 155 -9.48 -4.82 -22.24
CA SER A 155 -8.60 -5.66 -23.06
C SER A 155 -9.19 -7.06 -23.31
N ILE A 156 -9.82 -7.67 -22.31
CA ILE A 156 -10.50 -8.98 -22.44
C ILE A 156 -11.69 -8.92 -23.39
N LEU A 157 -12.44 -7.81 -23.44
CA LEU A 157 -13.59 -7.64 -24.34
C LEU A 157 -13.23 -7.75 -25.82
N ASN A 158 -11.96 -7.52 -26.17
CA ASN A 158 -11.46 -7.65 -27.55
C ASN A 158 -11.01 -9.08 -27.88
N LYS A 159 -11.09 -10.02 -26.93
CA LYS A 159 -10.73 -11.43 -27.13
C LYS A 159 -11.95 -12.29 -27.43
N LYS A 160 -11.73 -13.36 -28.19
CA LYS A 160 -12.75 -14.39 -28.42
C LYS A 160 -12.81 -15.33 -27.22
N ASN A 161 -14.01 -15.62 -26.73
CA ASN A 161 -14.28 -16.77 -25.86
C ASN A 161 -14.83 -17.92 -26.72
N GLU A 162 -14.17 -19.07 -26.71
CA GLU A 162 -14.61 -20.26 -27.43
C GLU A 162 -14.89 -21.39 -26.43
N GLY A 163 -16.17 -21.61 -26.10
CA GLY A 163 -16.64 -22.83 -25.45
C GLY A 163 -16.46 -22.96 -23.93
N ASN A 164 -15.99 -21.93 -23.23
CA ASN A 164 -15.94 -21.93 -21.76
C ASN A 164 -17.22 -21.40 -21.13
N GLU A 165 -17.57 -21.91 -19.93
CA GLU A 165 -18.70 -21.42 -19.13
C GLU A 165 -18.56 -19.93 -18.79
N PHE A 166 -17.34 -19.51 -18.44
CA PHE A 166 -17.01 -18.13 -18.12
C PHE A 166 -16.10 -17.51 -19.18
N ASP A 167 -16.38 -16.25 -19.55
CA ASP A 167 -15.46 -15.42 -20.33
C ASP A 167 -14.25 -15.02 -19.48
N VAL A 168 -14.48 -14.71 -18.20
CA VAL A 168 -13.44 -14.31 -17.26
C VAL A 168 -13.76 -14.74 -15.82
N VAL A 169 -12.76 -15.32 -15.15
CA VAL A 169 -12.76 -15.49 -13.69
C VAL A 169 -11.86 -14.42 -13.07
N ILE A 170 -12.44 -13.62 -12.17
CA ILE A 170 -11.74 -12.54 -11.47
C ILE A 170 -11.38 -13.04 -10.07
N ILE A 171 -10.11 -12.98 -9.70
CA ILE A 171 -9.63 -13.49 -8.40
C ILE A 171 -9.30 -12.31 -7.49
N GLY A 172 -10.12 -12.12 -6.46
CA GLY A 172 -10.04 -11.07 -5.44
C GLY A 172 -11.11 -9.99 -5.60
N ALA A 173 -11.85 -9.67 -4.53
CA ALA A 173 -12.88 -8.63 -4.48
C ALA A 173 -12.39 -7.34 -3.80
N GLY A 174 -11.13 -6.97 -4.06
CA GLY A 174 -10.61 -5.64 -3.75
C GLY A 174 -11.08 -4.58 -4.76
N PRO A 175 -10.62 -3.31 -4.65
CA PRO A 175 -11.02 -2.24 -5.58
C PRO A 175 -10.80 -2.57 -7.06
N ALA A 176 -9.71 -3.27 -7.40
CA ALA A 176 -9.45 -3.75 -8.76
C ALA A 176 -10.49 -4.76 -9.23
N GLY A 177 -10.74 -5.82 -8.46
CA GLY A 177 -11.68 -6.87 -8.84
C GLY A 177 -13.14 -6.42 -8.85
N LEU A 178 -13.55 -5.53 -7.95
CA LEU A 178 -14.90 -4.94 -7.95
C LEU A 178 -15.12 -4.04 -9.18
N SER A 179 -14.14 -3.20 -9.52
CA SER A 179 -14.19 -2.38 -10.74
C SER A 179 -14.19 -3.26 -12.01
N ALA A 180 -13.40 -4.33 -12.01
CA ALA A 180 -13.41 -5.32 -13.09
C ALA A 180 -14.77 -6.04 -13.20
N SER A 181 -15.41 -6.38 -12.07
CA SER A 181 -16.75 -7.00 -12.07
C SER A 181 -17.80 -6.07 -12.70
N LEU A 182 -17.75 -4.78 -12.37
CA LEU A 182 -18.60 -3.76 -12.99
C LEU A 182 -18.33 -3.64 -14.50
N ALA A 183 -17.06 -3.62 -14.92
CA ALA A 183 -16.68 -3.56 -16.33
C ALA A 183 -17.15 -4.81 -17.09
N ALA A 184 -16.97 -6.00 -16.51
CA ALA A 184 -17.38 -7.27 -17.11
C ALA A 184 -18.89 -7.32 -17.29
N LYS A 185 -19.64 -6.86 -16.27
CA LYS A 185 -21.09 -6.71 -16.35
C LYS A 185 -21.51 -5.72 -17.44
N ALA A 186 -20.87 -4.55 -17.52
CA ALA A 186 -21.16 -3.54 -18.54
C ALA A 186 -20.89 -4.06 -19.96
N GLY A 187 -19.81 -4.84 -20.12
CA GLY A 187 -19.43 -5.50 -21.35
C GLY A 187 -20.21 -6.80 -21.65
N LYS A 188 -21.16 -7.18 -20.80
CA LYS A 188 -21.98 -8.40 -20.92
C LYS A 188 -21.17 -9.70 -21.00
N LEU A 189 -20.03 -9.74 -20.31
CA LEU A 189 -19.26 -10.97 -20.13
C LEU A 189 -19.94 -11.86 -19.09
N ASN A 190 -19.91 -13.17 -19.31
CA ASN A 190 -20.14 -14.18 -18.30
C ASN A 190 -18.92 -14.23 -17.38
N TYR A 191 -19.07 -13.75 -16.15
CA TYR A 191 -17.98 -13.68 -15.18
C TYR A 191 -18.39 -14.20 -13.82
N VAL A 192 -17.38 -14.56 -13.03
CA VAL A 192 -17.49 -14.77 -11.58
C VAL A 192 -16.27 -14.15 -10.90
N THR A 193 -16.51 -13.50 -9.77
CA THR A 193 -15.46 -12.94 -8.92
C THR A 193 -15.34 -13.77 -7.66
N LEU A 194 -14.14 -14.24 -7.36
CA LEU A 194 -13.85 -15.13 -6.24
C LEU A 194 -13.14 -14.35 -5.13
N GLU A 195 -13.66 -14.39 -3.90
CA GLU A 195 -13.07 -13.76 -2.72
C GLU A 195 -12.87 -14.78 -1.60
N GLN A 196 -11.65 -14.84 -1.08
CA GLN A 196 -11.30 -15.79 -0.02
C GLN A 196 -11.89 -15.39 1.33
N GLU A 197 -12.08 -14.10 1.57
CA GLU A 197 -12.66 -13.57 2.80
C GLU A 197 -14.20 -13.63 2.74
N ASP A 198 -14.84 -13.39 3.88
CA ASP A 198 -16.30 -13.32 4.04
C ASP A 198 -16.90 -11.98 3.56
N SER A 199 -16.07 -11.00 3.25
CA SER A 199 -16.46 -9.67 2.79
C SER A 199 -15.50 -9.14 1.73
N LEU A 200 -15.98 -8.14 0.99
CA LEU A 200 -15.21 -7.43 -0.03
C LEU A 200 -14.22 -6.43 0.58
N GLY A 201 -13.39 -5.83 -0.29
CA GLY A 201 -12.54 -4.68 0.04
C GLY A 201 -11.04 -4.98 0.05
N GLY A 202 -10.65 -6.26 -0.08
CA GLY A 202 -9.25 -6.68 -0.15
C GLY A 202 -8.43 -6.16 1.04
N ALA A 203 -7.35 -5.43 0.79
CA ALA A 203 -6.51 -4.85 1.85
C ALA A 203 -7.29 -3.93 2.82
N ILE A 204 -8.29 -3.18 2.33
CA ILE A 204 -9.10 -2.25 3.14
C ILE A 204 -9.90 -3.02 4.19
N TYR A 205 -10.41 -4.20 3.84
CA TYR A 205 -11.15 -5.06 4.77
C TYR A 205 -10.31 -5.42 6.01
N LYS A 206 -8.98 -5.49 5.84
CA LYS A 206 -8.03 -5.85 6.89
C LYS A 206 -7.58 -4.66 7.76
N TYR A 207 -8.03 -3.44 7.45
CA TYR A 207 -7.68 -2.27 8.26
C TYR A 207 -8.33 -2.33 9.65
N PRO A 208 -7.70 -1.75 10.68
CA PRO A 208 -8.35 -1.54 11.97
C PRO A 208 -9.66 -0.75 11.82
N ARG A 209 -10.57 -0.97 12.75
CA ARG A 209 -11.86 -0.26 12.81
C ARG A 209 -11.66 1.26 12.83
N ASN A 210 -12.50 2.00 12.10
CA ASN A 210 -12.46 3.46 11.94
C ASN A 210 -11.19 4.02 11.29
N LYS A 211 -10.31 3.18 10.74
CA LYS A 211 -9.12 3.67 10.04
C LYS A 211 -9.55 4.47 8.81
N VAL A 212 -9.05 5.69 8.70
CA VAL A 212 -9.30 6.57 7.54
C VAL A 212 -8.39 6.14 6.39
N ALA A 213 -9.02 5.88 5.24
CA ALA A 213 -8.36 5.64 3.97
C ALA A 213 -8.39 6.93 3.12
N MET A 214 -7.22 7.36 2.67
CA MET A 214 -7.13 8.48 1.74
C MET A 214 -7.51 8.00 0.34
N THR A 215 -8.57 8.56 -0.21
CA THR A 215 -9.07 8.23 -1.56
C THR A 215 -8.99 9.43 -2.48
N GLN A 216 -9.16 9.17 -3.78
CA GLN A 216 -9.30 10.19 -4.82
C GLN A 216 -10.53 9.86 -5.67
N PRO A 217 -11.09 10.86 -6.38
CA PRO A 217 -12.16 10.62 -7.32
C PRO A 217 -11.82 9.52 -8.33
N VAL A 218 -12.77 8.63 -8.55
CA VAL A 218 -12.66 7.49 -9.46
C VAL A 218 -13.91 7.45 -10.35
N VAL A 219 -13.74 7.00 -11.59
CA VAL A 219 -14.87 6.75 -12.49
C VAL A 219 -15.05 5.24 -12.56
N LEU A 220 -16.17 4.76 -12.02
CA LEU A 220 -16.50 3.34 -12.01
C LEU A 220 -17.44 3.01 -13.18
N PRO A 221 -17.29 1.85 -13.84
CA PRO A 221 -18.25 1.39 -14.83
C PRO A 221 -19.65 1.27 -14.19
N ILE A 222 -20.69 1.62 -14.94
CA ILE A 222 -22.11 1.63 -14.52
C ILE A 222 -22.46 2.69 -13.47
N VAL A 223 -21.64 2.87 -12.43
CA VAL A 223 -21.89 3.80 -11.31
C VAL A 223 -21.55 5.25 -11.67
N GLY A 224 -20.55 5.49 -12.53
CA GLY A 224 -20.11 6.83 -12.93
C GLY A 224 -19.05 7.42 -12.00
N LYS A 225 -18.99 8.75 -11.93
CA LYS A 225 -17.97 9.48 -11.14
C LYS A 225 -18.32 9.43 -9.65
N VAL A 226 -17.38 8.93 -8.85
CA VAL A 226 -17.49 8.83 -7.39
C VAL A 226 -16.42 9.70 -6.75
N GLU A 227 -16.83 10.65 -5.91
CA GLU A 227 -15.95 11.53 -5.16
C GLU A 227 -15.92 11.11 -3.70
N MET A 228 -14.80 10.52 -3.28
CA MET A 228 -14.54 10.15 -1.88
C MET A 228 -13.18 10.72 -1.50
N TYR A 229 -13.12 11.40 -0.36
CA TYR A 229 -11.91 11.94 0.24
C TYR A 229 -11.92 11.57 1.73
N ASP A 230 -10.77 11.15 2.26
CA ASP A 230 -10.57 10.87 3.69
C ASP A 230 -11.73 10.09 4.34
N ILE A 231 -12.06 8.95 3.76
CA ILE A 231 -13.22 8.11 4.12
C ILE A 231 -12.82 7.04 5.15
N SER A 232 -13.69 6.74 6.11
CA SER A 232 -13.42 5.61 7.03
C SER A 232 -13.48 4.26 6.29
N LYS A 233 -12.82 3.25 6.84
CA LYS A 233 -12.90 1.86 6.38
C LYS A 233 -14.36 1.43 6.20
N GLU A 234 -15.18 1.65 7.21
CA GLU A 234 -16.57 1.21 7.27
C GLU A 234 -17.43 1.88 6.20
N GLU A 235 -17.27 3.19 6.01
CA GLU A 235 -17.98 3.93 4.95
C GLU A 235 -17.57 3.46 3.56
N LEU A 236 -16.27 3.20 3.34
CA LEU A 236 -15.76 2.73 2.06
C LEU A 236 -16.22 1.31 1.74
N LEU A 237 -16.21 0.40 2.72
CA LEU A 237 -16.79 -0.94 2.56
C LEU A 237 -18.30 -0.87 2.34
N GLY A 238 -19.00 -0.01 3.09
CA GLY A 238 -20.44 0.21 2.92
C GLY A 238 -20.80 0.73 1.53
N PHE A 239 -19.98 1.61 0.95
CA PHE A 239 -20.12 2.04 -0.44
C PHE A 239 -20.04 0.86 -1.41
N TRP A 240 -19.00 0.03 -1.30
CA TRP A 240 -18.82 -1.11 -2.19
C TRP A 240 -19.88 -2.20 -2.00
N LEU A 241 -20.37 -2.41 -0.77
CA LEU A 241 -21.48 -3.33 -0.50
C LEU A 241 -22.78 -2.87 -1.15
N ARG A 242 -23.08 -1.56 -1.10
CA ARG A 242 -24.21 -0.99 -1.85
C ARG A 242 -24.06 -1.21 -3.35
N VAL A 243 -22.89 -0.94 -3.91
CA VAL A 243 -22.61 -1.17 -5.34
C VAL A 243 -22.79 -2.64 -5.71
N LEU A 244 -22.28 -3.58 -4.91
CA LEU A 244 -22.43 -5.01 -5.13
C LEU A 244 -23.91 -5.41 -5.17
N SER A 245 -24.70 -4.92 -4.22
CA SER A 245 -26.13 -5.22 -4.12
C SER A 245 -26.95 -4.57 -5.25
N GLU A 246 -26.80 -3.26 -5.46
CA GLU A 246 -27.56 -2.50 -6.45
C GLU A 246 -27.25 -2.97 -7.88
N GLN A 247 -26.00 -3.32 -8.13
CA GLN A 247 -25.55 -3.82 -9.43
C GLN A 247 -25.60 -5.33 -9.52
N ASN A 248 -26.12 -6.06 -8.53
CA ASN A 248 -26.22 -7.52 -8.50
C ASN A 248 -24.99 -8.20 -9.13
N LEU A 249 -23.81 -7.91 -8.57
CA LEU A 249 -22.53 -8.44 -9.07
C LEU A 249 -22.36 -9.90 -8.66
N ASN A 250 -21.80 -10.72 -9.56
CA ASN A 250 -21.57 -12.13 -9.29
C ASN A 250 -20.25 -12.32 -8.50
N VAL A 251 -20.33 -12.23 -7.17
CA VAL A 251 -19.17 -12.37 -6.27
C VAL A 251 -19.40 -13.51 -5.29
N HIS A 252 -18.47 -14.45 -5.25
CA HIS A 252 -18.50 -15.59 -4.34
C HIS A 252 -17.50 -15.38 -3.21
N PHE A 253 -18.01 -15.23 -1.98
CA PHE A 253 -17.22 -15.07 -0.76
C PHE A 253 -16.86 -16.43 -0.13
N ASN A 254 -15.89 -16.41 0.79
CA ASN A 254 -15.36 -17.60 1.44
C ASN A 254 -14.93 -18.68 0.43
N GLU A 255 -14.37 -18.25 -0.70
CA GLU A 255 -13.99 -19.13 -1.81
C GLU A 255 -12.57 -18.79 -2.27
N ARG A 256 -11.62 -19.54 -1.73
CA ARG A 256 -10.19 -19.35 -2.00
C ARG A 256 -9.81 -20.07 -3.28
N MET A 257 -9.21 -19.36 -4.24
CA MET A 257 -8.54 -20.02 -5.37
C MET A 257 -7.30 -20.78 -4.88
N GLU A 258 -7.20 -22.04 -5.30
CA GLU A 258 -6.11 -22.95 -4.93
C GLU A 258 -5.10 -23.10 -6.07
N THR A 259 -5.58 -23.44 -7.26
CA THR A 259 -4.73 -23.75 -8.42
C THR A 259 -5.36 -23.27 -9.71
N ILE A 260 -4.51 -22.90 -10.67
CA ILE A 260 -4.89 -22.61 -12.05
C ILE A 260 -4.22 -23.64 -12.95
N SER A 261 -5.01 -24.32 -13.78
CA SER A 261 -4.51 -25.32 -14.72
C SER A 261 -4.96 -24.99 -16.14
N LYS A 262 -4.06 -25.12 -17.12
CA LYS A 262 -4.39 -24.89 -18.52
C LYS A 262 -5.26 -26.05 -19.07
N THR A 263 -6.26 -25.71 -19.88
CA THR A 263 -7.12 -26.67 -20.60
C THR A 263 -6.99 -26.46 -22.11
N GLU A 264 -7.68 -27.25 -22.92
CA GLU A 264 -7.67 -27.11 -24.38
C GLU A 264 -8.22 -25.75 -24.84
N LEU A 265 -9.24 -25.24 -24.16
CA LEU A 265 -9.98 -24.02 -24.56
C LEU A 265 -9.70 -22.81 -23.65
N GLY A 266 -8.89 -22.96 -22.60
CA GLY A 266 -8.66 -21.91 -21.62
C GLY A 266 -8.01 -22.42 -20.34
N TYR A 267 -8.70 -22.24 -19.22
CA TYR A 267 -8.22 -22.58 -17.88
C TYR A 267 -9.30 -23.19 -16.99
N ALA A 268 -8.86 -24.08 -16.11
CA ALA A 268 -9.61 -24.54 -14.97
C ALA A 268 -9.08 -23.85 -13.70
N VAL A 269 -9.94 -23.10 -13.03
CA VAL A 269 -9.64 -22.45 -11.73
C VAL A 269 -10.26 -23.28 -10.63
N LYS A 270 -9.42 -24.02 -9.90
CA LYS A 270 -9.85 -24.81 -8.73
C LYS A 270 -9.89 -23.91 -7.50
N THR A 271 -10.99 -24.00 -6.75
CA THR A 271 -11.19 -23.29 -5.49
C THR A 271 -11.39 -24.28 -4.34
N SER A 272 -11.52 -23.74 -3.13
CA SER A 272 -11.92 -24.49 -1.94
C SER A 272 -13.34 -25.06 -1.99
N LYS A 273 -14.13 -24.76 -3.04
CA LYS A 273 -15.52 -25.20 -3.19
C LYS A 273 -15.78 -25.95 -4.49
N THR A 274 -15.28 -25.44 -5.61
CA THR A 274 -15.59 -25.98 -6.95
C THR A 274 -14.47 -25.65 -7.94
N THR A 275 -14.68 -26.00 -9.21
CA THR A 275 -13.77 -25.68 -10.31
C THR A 275 -14.52 -24.90 -11.39
N TYR A 276 -13.95 -23.79 -11.83
CA TYR A 276 -14.51 -22.94 -12.90
C TYR A 276 -13.74 -23.10 -14.20
N GLN A 277 -14.45 -23.29 -15.31
CA GLN A 277 -13.86 -23.30 -16.65
C GLN A 277 -13.98 -21.91 -17.28
N THR A 278 -12.86 -21.33 -17.70
CA THR A 278 -12.80 -19.95 -18.17
C THR A 278 -11.82 -19.73 -19.30
N ALA A 279 -12.14 -18.82 -20.22
CA ALA A 279 -11.21 -18.41 -21.26
C ALA A 279 -10.10 -17.50 -20.72
N ASN A 280 -10.45 -16.58 -19.82
CA ASN A 280 -9.53 -15.57 -19.27
C ASN A 280 -9.52 -15.60 -17.73
N ILE A 281 -8.41 -15.17 -17.14
CA ILE A 281 -8.27 -15.00 -15.69
C ILE A 281 -7.76 -13.59 -15.42
N LEU A 282 -8.38 -12.88 -14.48
CA LEU A 282 -7.86 -11.63 -13.93
C LEU A 282 -7.41 -11.83 -12.48
N LEU A 283 -6.10 -11.69 -12.24
CA LEU A 283 -5.51 -11.72 -10.91
C LEU A 283 -5.58 -10.31 -10.28
N ALA A 284 -6.50 -10.13 -9.34
CA ALA A 284 -6.70 -8.91 -8.55
C ALA A 284 -6.42 -9.13 -7.05
N ILE A 285 -5.47 -10.03 -6.74
CA ILE A 285 -5.18 -10.57 -5.40
C ILE A 285 -4.33 -9.64 -4.49
N GLY A 286 -3.88 -8.50 -5.00
CA GLY A 286 -3.04 -7.55 -4.25
C GLY A 286 -1.65 -8.09 -3.87
N ARG A 287 -0.94 -7.41 -2.94
CA ARG A 287 0.39 -7.86 -2.45
C ARG A 287 0.42 -8.25 -0.99
N MET A 288 -0.63 -7.97 -0.21
CA MET A 288 -0.66 -8.32 1.21
C MET A 288 -0.57 -9.83 1.48
N GLY A 289 -0.96 -10.67 0.51
CA GLY A 289 -0.75 -12.12 0.53
C GLY A 289 -1.14 -12.80 1.84
N THR A 290 -0.47 -13.91 2.13
CA THR A 290 -0.55 -14.59 3.44
C THR A 290 0.36 -13.87 4.42
N PRO A 291 -0.08 -13.60 5.67
CA PRO A 291 0.78 -13.04 6.69
C PRO A 291 2.06 -13.86 6.88
N ARG A 292 3.19 -13.17 7.08
CA ARG A 292 4.45 -13.83 7.41
C ARG A 292 4.36 -14.40 8.83
N LYS A 293 4.55 -15.71 8.94
CA LYS A 293 4.68 -16.42 10.22
C LYS A 293 6.01 -16.14 10.89
N LEU A 294 6.06 -16.31 12.22
CA LEU A 294 7.29 -16.25 13.00
C LEU A 294 8.04 -17.60 13.00
N ASP A 295 7.32 -18.68 12.72
CA ASP A 295 7.77 -20.07 12.74
C ASP A 295 8.34 -20.45 14.11
N VAL A 296 7.62 -20.09 15.18
CA VAL A 296 7.97 -20.37 16.59
C VAL A 296 6.97 -21.31 17.24
N ALA A 297 7.41 -22.03 18.26
CA ALA A 297 6.51 -22.87 19.05
C ALA A 297 5.40 -22.02 19.70
N GLY A 298 4.17 -22.52 19.64
CA GLY A 298 2.98 -21.85 20.17
C GLY A 298 2.35 -20.78 19.28
N GLU A 299 2.88 -20.52 18.08
CA GLU A 299 2.29 -19.54 17.15
C GLU A 299 0.87 -19.92 16.69
N GLU A 300 0.52 -21.21 16.68
CA GLU A 300 -0.80 -21.70 16.24
C GLU A 300 -1.91 -21.52 17.30
N GLN A 301 -1.60 -20.92 18.46
CA GLN A 301 -2.59 -20.67 19.51
C GLN A 301 -3.61 -19.61 19.11
N ALA A 302 -4.84 -19.72 19.63
CA ALA A 302 -5.94 -18.80 19.32
C ALA A 302 -5.69 -17.32 19.75
N LYS A 303 -4.78 -17.10 20.70
CA LYS A 303 -4.35 -15.76 21.15
C LYS A 303 -3.45 -15.03 20.14
N VAL A 304 -2.98 -15.74 19.11
CA VAL A 304 -2.07 -15.21 18.10
C VAL A 304 -2.88 -14.80 16.88
N VAL A 305 -2.79 -13.52 16.53
CA VAL A 305 -3.48 -12.94 15.36
C VAL A 305 -2.48 -12.18 14.50
N TYR A 306 -2.77 -12.08 13.21
CA TYR A 306 -1.86 -11.46 12.23
C TYR A 306 -2.27 -10.05 11.79
N ARG A 307 -3.28 -9.48 12.45
CA ARG A 307 -3.78 -8.13 12.22
C ARG A 307 -4.54 -7.62 13.43
N LEU A 308 -4.51 -6.31 13.66
CA LEU A 308 -5.41 -5.64 14.59
C LEU A 308 -6.76 -5.36 13.90
N ILE A 309 -7.85 -5.87 14.47
CA ILE A 309 -9.21 -5.60 14.00
C ILE A 309 -9.82 -4.45 14.82
N ASP A 310 -9.95 -4.65 16.14
CA ASP A 310 -10.51 -3.66 17.06
C ASP A 310 -9.62 -3.58 18.32
N PRO A 311 -9.02 -2.43 18.65
CA PRO A 311 -8.18 -2.30 19.84
C PRO A 311 -8.95 -2.53 21.14
N GLU A 312 -10.25 -2.26 21.19
CA GLU A 312 -11.06 -2.40 22.40
C GLU A 312 -11.12 -3.85 22.92
N GLN A 313 -10.92 -4.84 22.03
CA GLN A 313 -10.86 -6.26 22.37
C GLN A 313 -9.71 -6.61 23.32
N TYR A 314 -8.70 -5.74 23.42
CA TYR A 314 -7.48 -5.97 24.21
C TYR A 314 -7.44 -5.15 25.52
N ARG A 315 -8.57 -4.56 25.92
CA ARG A 315 -8.70 -3.82 27.18
C ARG A 315 -8.35 -4.71 28.36
N GLY A 316 -7.51 -4.24 29.27
CA GLY A 316 -7.11 -4.99 30.46
C GLY A 316 -6.08 -6.11 30.23
N MET A 317 -5.57 -6.28 29.00
CA MET A 317 -4.72 -7.42 28.63
C MET A 317 -3.22 -7.08 28.58
N HIS A 318 -2.38 -8.11 28.70
CA HIS A 318 -0.95 -8.06 28.36
C HIS A 318 -0.72 -8.44 26.88
N VAL A 319 -0.41 -7.46 26.03
CA VAL A 319 -0.33 -7.66 24.57
C VAL A 319 1.09 -7.53 24.05
N LEU A 320 1.52 -8.52 23.27
CA LEU A 320 2.76 -8.45 22.49
C LEU A 320 2.43 -8.09 21.04
N VAL A 321 3.02 -7.01 20.53
CA VAL A 321 2.98 -6.68 19.10
C VAL A 321 4.34 -6.97 18.49
N VAL A 322 4.38 -7.70 17.37
CA VAL A 322 5.63 -8.09 16.70
C VAL A 322 5.74 -7.43 15.34
N GLY A 323 6.74 -6.58 15.13
CA GLY A 323 6.98 -5.92 13.85
C GLY A 323 7.55 -4.51 13.99
N GLY A 324 7.91 -3.90 12.86
CA GLY A 324 8.51 -2.55 12.84
C GLY A 324 8.11 -1.70 11.64
N GLY A 325 7.00 -2.04 10.99
CA GLY A 325 6.34 -1.19 9.99
C GLY A 325 5.19 -0.40 10.59
N ASP A 326 4.58 0.51 9.81
CA ASP A 326 3.49 1.37 10.29
C ASP A 326 2.34 0.59 10.93
N SER A 327 1.96 -0.57 10.38
CA SER A 327 0.91 -1.42 10.97
C SER A 327 1.24 -1.90 12.39
N ALA A 328 2.50 -2.21 12.68
CA ALA A 328 2.92 -2.65 14.01
C ALA A 328 2.89 -1.49 15.00
N LEU A 329 3.40 -0.31 14.60
CA LEU A 329 3.40 0.89 15.44
C LEU A 329 1.97 1.37 15.71
N GLU A 330 1.13 1.47 14.68
CA GLU A 330 -0.28 1.84 14.82
C GLU A 330 -1.01 0.87 15.76
N ALA A 331 -0.77 -0.44 15.64
CA ALA A 331 -1.36 -1.42 16.54
C ALA A 331 -0.90 -1.22 17.99
N ALA A 332 0.42 -1.12 18.21
CA ALA A 332 0.96 -0.92 19.55
C ALA A 332 0.44 0.37 20.20
N ILE A 333 0.42 1.48 19.47
CA ILE A 333 -0.06 2.79 19.96
C ILE A 333 -1.55 2.73 20.31
N THR A 334 -2.39 2.19 19.42
CA THR A 334 -3.84 2.15 19.62
C THR A 334 -4.28 1.20 20.73
N ILE A 335 -3.59 0.07 20.90
CA ILE A 335 -3.83 -0.87 22.00
C ILE A 335 -3.34 -0.28 23.32
N SER A 336 -2.17 0.38 23.34
CA SER A 336 -1.64 1.03 24.55
C SER A 336 -2.50 2.19 25.07
N ALA A 337 -3.46 2.66 24.27
CA ALA A 337 -4.43 3.67 24.67
C ALA A 337 -5.67 3.06 25.37
N GLN A 338 -5.82 1.74 25.36
CA GLN A 338 -6.90 1.06 26.07
C GLN A 338 -6.63 1.06 27.57
N PRO A 339 -7.67 1.27 28.41
CA PRO A 339 -7.54 1.19 29.86
C PRO A 339 -7.01 -0.17 30.33
N ASP A 340 -6.15 -0.12 31.34
CA ASP A 340 -5.59 -1.28 32.04
C ASP A 340 -4.81 -2.26 31.16
N THR A 341 -4.41 -1.85 29.95
CA THR A 341 -3.68 -2.67 28.98
C THR A 341 -2.18 -2.36 29.02
N THR A 342 -1.34 -3.41 29.00
CA THR A 342 0.11 -3.24 28.82
C THR A 342 0.53 -3.76 27.45
N VAL A 343 1.41 -3.02 26.76
CA VAL A 343 1.87 -3.40 25.42
C VAL A 343 3.39 -3.50 25.37
N THR A 344 3.90 -4.60 24.85
CA THR A 344 5.30 -4.74 24.44
C THR A 344 5.38 -4.79 22.91
N LEU A 345 6.17 -3.91 22.30
CA LEU A 345 6.45 -3.91 20.87
C LEU A 345 7.83 -4.55 20.63
N SER A 346 7.86 -5.76 20.07
CA SER A 346 9.09 -6.48 19.74
C SER A 346 9.47 -6.29 18.28
N TYR A 347 10.70 -5.83 18.03
CA TYR A 347 11.22 -5.65 16.68
C TYR A 347 12.69 -6.06 16.53
N ARG A 348 12.95 -6.89 15.53
CA ARG A 348 14.26 -7.51 15.27
C ARG A 348 15.39 -6.55 14.89
N SER A 349 15.08 -5.35 14.43
CA SER A 349 16.09 -4.40 13.96
C SER A 349 16.40 -3.35 15.01
N GLU A 350 17.51 -2.66 14.83
CA GLU A 350 18.02 -1.65 15.77
C GLU A 350 17.27 -0.32 15.72
N ALA A 351 16.51 -0.07 14.66
CA ALA A 351 15.73 1.14 14.47
C ALA A 351 14.59 0.93 13.46
N PHE A 352 13.53 1.73 13.60
CA PHE A 352 12.38 1.73 12.69
C PHE A 352 12.68 2.44 11.37
N GLY A 353 13.36 1.77 10.43
CA GLY A 353 13.76 2.37 9.15
C GLY A 353 12.64 2.55 8.10
N ARG A 354 11.39 2.19 8.39
CA ARG A 354 10.31 2.08 7.37
C ARG A 354 8.95 2.59 7.84
N VAL A 355 8.94 3.55 8.77
CA VAL A 355 7.71 4.07 9.39
C VAL A 355 7.58 5.56 9.14
N LYS A 356 6.34 6.02 9.06
CA LYS A 356 6.04 7.46 8.99
C LYS A 356 6.53 8.15 10.28
N GLY A 357 7.02 9.36 10.12
CA GLY A 357 7.58 10.18 11.20
C GLY A 357 6.57 10.42 12.31
N LYS A 358 5.32 10.71 11.93
CA LYS A 358 4.19 10.82 12.88
C LYS A 358 4.03 9.57 13.75
N ASN A 359 4.04 8.37 13.15
CA ASN A 359 3.89 7.12 13.89
C ASN A 359 5.07 6.90 14.85
N ARG A 360 6.27 7.29 14.46
CA ARG A 360 7.46 7.24 15.32
C ARG A 360 7.36 8.22 16.49
N GLU A 361 6.96 9.47 16.24
CA GLU A 361 6.74 10.48 17.28
C GLU A 361 5.67 10.03 18.28
N ASP A 362 4.57 9.47 17.77
CA ASP A 362 3.45 9.02 18.61
C ASP A 362 3.83 7.77 19.42
N LEU A 363 4.67 6.88 18.87
CA LEU A 363 5.28 5.77 19.61
C LEU A 363 6.17 6.28 20.75
N GLN A 364 7.07 7.23 20.47
CA GLN A 364 7.98 7.81 21.46
C GLN A 364 7.20 8.49 22.60
N LYS A 365 6.13 9.22 22.28
CA LYS A 365 5.24 9.82 23.29
C LYS A 365 4.54 8.76 24.14
N ALA A 366 4.13 7.63 23.55
CA ALA A 366 3.47 6.55 24.26
C ALA A 366 4.44 5.82 25.20
N GLU A 367 5.67 5.55 24.73
CA GLU A 367 6.74 4.97 25.53
C GLU A 367 7.16 5.90 26.68
N ALA A 368 7.38 7.18 26.42
CA ALA A 368 7.73 8.16 27.45
C ALA A 368 6.62 8.35 28.50
N ALA A 369 5.36 8.10 28.14
CA ALA A 369 4.23 8.09 29.04
C ALA A 369 4.06 6.77 29.82
N GLY A 370 4.95 5.78 29.60
CA GLY A 370 4.88 4.46 30.23
C GLY A 370 3.74 3.58 29.74
N ARG A 371 3.10 3.92 28.61
CA ARG A 371 1.93 3.18 28.08
C ARG A 371 2.33 1.91 27.32
N LEU A 372 3.54 1.88 26.78
CA LEU A 372 4.08 0.71 26.09
C LEU A 372 5.59 0.62 26.29
N ARG A 373 6.13 -0.58 26.09
CA ARG A 373 7.55 -0.90 26.12
C ARG A 373 8.02 -1.26 24.71
N VAL A 374 9.07 -0.62 24.20
CA VAL A 374 9.65 -0.95 22.90
C VAL A 374 10.92 -1.78 23.09
N GLU A 375 10.93 -2.97 22.50
CA GLU A 375 12.07 -3.88 22.47
C GLU A 375 12.65 -3.94 21.06
N LEU A 376 13.82 -3.33 20.88
CA LEU A 376 14.59 -3.36 19.63
C LEU A 376 15.64 -4.46 19.70
N LYS A 377 16.07 -4.94 18.53
CA LYS A 377 16.97 -6.12 18.41
C LYS A 377 16.44 -7.34 19.16
N SER A 378 15.11 -7.48 19.24
CA SER A 378 14.47 -8.58 19.96
C SER A 378 13.86 -9.60 19.00
N LYS A 379 13.78 -10.86 19.45
CA LYS A 379 13.17 -11.95 18.68
C LYS A 379 12.30 -12.82 19.60
N VAL A 380 11.05 -13.05 19.21
CA VAL A 380 10.18 -14.03 19.87
C VAL A 380 10.76 -15.43 19.69
N LYS A 381 10.85 -16.19 20.78
CA LYS A 381 11.40 -17.56 20.82
C LYS A 381 10.31 -18.61 20.89
N GLU A 382 9.35 -18.40 21.78
CA GLU A 382 8.27 -19.34 22.05
C GLU A 382 7.08 -18.59 22.68
N ILE A 383 5.87 -19.02 22.36
CA ILE A 383 4.62 -18.46 22.87
C ILE A 383 3.94 -19.53 23.73
N PHE A 384 3.74 -19.24 25.01
CA PHE A 384 3.01 -20.10 25.95
C PHE A 384 1.56 -19.63 26.10
N SER A 385 0.77 -20.33 26.92
CA SER A 385 -0.63 -20.02 27.19
C SER A 385 -0.84 -18.60 27.72
N ASP A 386 0.00 -18.20 28.67
CA ASP A 386 -0.11 -17.04 29.54
C ASP A 386 1.17 -16.20 29.57
N THR A 387 2.24 -16.67 28.91
CA THR A 387 3.51 -15.95 28.79
C THR A 387 4.06 -16.03 27.36
N VAL A 388 5.09 -15.21 27.08
CA VAL A 388 5.88 -15.27 25.84
C VAL A 388 7.35 -15.05 26.16
N GLN A 389 8.21 -15.81 25.50
CA GLN A 389 9.66 -15.66 25.60
C GLN A 389 10.23 -14.82 24.47
N ILE A 390 11.00 -13.80 24.83
CA ILE A 390 11.65 -12.87 23.93
C ILE A 390 13.16 -12.91 24.18
N GLU A 391 13.93 -13.22 23.15
CA GLU A 391 15.39 -13.02 23.15
C GLU A 391 15.67 -11.53 22.96
N LEU A 392 16.31 -10.91 23.96
CA LEU A 392 16.68 -9.50 23.96
C LEU A 392 18.01 -9.26 23.23
N SER A 393 18.36 -7.99 23.04
CA SER A 393 19.63 -7.58 22.44
C SER A 393 20.87 -8.13 23.17
N SER A 394 20.75 -8.37 24.48
CA SER A 394 21.78 -8.96 25.35
C SER A 394 21.96 -10.47 25.16
N LYS A 395 21.13 -11.13 24.35
CA LYS A 395 20.99 -12.59 24.24
C LYS A 395 20.36 -13.27 25.45
N GLU A 396 19.92 -12.50 26.43
CA GLU A 396 19.08 -12.99 27.50
C GLU A 396 17.67 -13.31 26.97
N ILE A 397 17.06 -14.38 27.49
CA ILE A 397 15.68 -14.73 27.22
C ILE A 397 14.86 -14.21 28.39
N GLU A 398 13.98 -13.26 28.10
CA GLU A 398 13.02 -12.74 29.06
C GLU A 398 11.66 -13.37 28.80
N GLU A 399 11.01 -13.84 29.86
CA GLU A 399 9.64 -14.33 29.81
C GLU A 399 8.70 -13.28 30.41
N ILE A 400 7.71 -12.85 29.64
CA ILE A 400 6.76 -11.81 30.04
C ILE A 400 5.31 -12.35 30.05
N PRO A 401 4.44 -11.87 30.96
CA PRO A 401 3.01 -12.15 30.91
C PRO A 401 2.43 -11.73 29.56
N ASN A 402 1.56 -12.56 29.01
CA ASN A 402 0.98 -12.33 27.70
C ASN A 402 -0.36 -13.04 27.54
N GLU A 403 -1.37 -12.29 27.11
CA GLU A 403 -2.72 -12.80 26.81
C GLU A 403 -3.05 -12.73 25.33
N ALA A 404 -2.37 -11.85 24.57
CA ALA A 404 -2.55 -11.74 23.13
C ALA A 404 -1.25 -11.42 22.39
N VAL A 405 -1.06 -11.98 21.20
CA VAL A 405 0.07 -11.69 20.31
C VAL A 405 -0.46 -11.22 18.96
N ILE A 406 0.00 -10.05 18.51
CA ILE A 406 -0.33 -9.49 17.20
C ILE A 406 0.93 -9.45 16.33
N ILE A 407 0.97 -10.30 15.31
CA ILE A 407 2.09 -10.42 14.38
C ILE A 407 1.87 -9.50 13.18
N CYS A 408 2.61 -8.40 13.13
CA CYS A 408 2.65 -7.43 12.04
C CYS A 408 3.99 -7.51 11.27
N ALA A 409 4.36 -8.73 10.86
CA ALA A 409 5.64 -9.01 10.19
C ALA A 409 5.63 -8.80 8.65
N GLY A 410 4.52 -8.28 8.11
CA GLY A 410 4.28 -8.10 6.68
C GLY A 410 3.72 -9.36 5.99
N GLY A 411 3.42 -9.26 4.70
CA GLY A 411 2.91 -10.36 3.88
C GLY A 411 4.00 -11.06 3.06
N VAL A 412 3.77 -12.32 2.72
CA VAL A 412 4.52 -13.03 1.68
C VAL A 412 3.88 -12.70 0.33
N LEU A 413 4.68 -12.17 -0.60
CA LEU A 413 4.22 -11.90 -1.96
C LEU A 413 3.81 -13.21 -2.63
N PRO A 414 2.77 -13.22 -3.49
CA PRO A 414 2.35 -14.42 -4.21
C PRO A 414 3.35 -14.84 -5.32
N THR A 415 4.60 -14.36 -5.29
CA THR A 415 5.65 -14.64 -6.27
C THR A 415 5.85 -16.13 -6.55
N PRO A 416 5.89 -17.04 -5.55
CA PRO A 416 6.00 -18.48 -5.83
C PRO A 416 4.85 -19.00 -6.69
N PHE A 417 3.61 -18.61 -6.36
CA PHE A 417 2.41 -18.95 -7.13
C PHE A 417 2.46 -18.39 -8.55
N LEU A 418 2.85 -17.12 -8.73
CA LEU A 418 2.96 -16.52 -10.07
C LEU A 418 3.96 -17.30 -10.94
N LYS A 419 5.10 -17.67 -10.37
CA LYS A 419 6.12 -18.46 -11.06
C LYS A 419 5.64 -19.87 -11.39
N GLU A 420 4.87 -20.50 -10.49
CA GLU A 420 4.28 -21.83 -10.69
C GLU A 420 3.35 -21.85 -11.92
N ILE A 421 2.55 -20.80 -12.11
CA ILE A 421 1.66 -20.68 -13.29
C ILE A 421 2.37 -20.11 -14.53
N GLY A 422 3.70 -19.95 -14.49
CA GLY A 422 4.53 -19.54 -15.62
C GLY A 422 4.66 -18.02 -15.84
N ILE A 423 4.16 -17.20 -14.91
CA ILE A 423 4.31 -15.74 -15.00
C ILE A 423 5.74 -15.35 -14.64
N MET A 424 6.38 -14.58 -15.53
CA MET A 424 7.71 -14.01 -15.28
C MET A 424 7.62 -12.93 -14.21
N VAL A 425 8.53 -12.99 -13.24
CA VAL A 425 8.65 -11.99 -12.17
C VAL A 425 10.08 -11.50 -12.13
N GLU A 426 10.27 -10.20 -12.31
CA GLU A 426 11.57 -9.53 -12.31
C GLU A 426 11.72 -8.69 -11.04
N THR A 427 12.95 -8.62 -10.54
CA THR A 427 13.28 -7.76 -9.40
C THR A 427 13.87 -6.44 -9.91
N HIS A 428 13.14 -5.36 -9.71
CA HIS A 428 13.53 -4.02 -10.15
C HIS A 428 14.31 -3.27 -9.06
N TYR A 429 15.41 -2.61 -9.43
CA TYR A 429 16.28 -1.82 -8.54
C TYR A 429 16.34 -0.37 -9.00
N GLY A 430 15.28 0.40 -8.74
CA GLY A 430 15.18 1.80 -9.17
C GLY A 430 14.97 1.97 -10.67
N THR A 431 14.40 0.96 -11.34
CA THR A 431 14.11 1.02 -12.78
C THR A 431 12.68 1.49 -13.02
N THR A 432 12.50 2.26 -14.10
CA THR A 432 11.18 2.74 -14.53
C THR A 432 10.29 1.55 -14.87
N PRO A 433 8.98 1.58 -14.55
CA PRO A 433 8.02 0.65 -15.12
C PRO A 433 8.24 0.63 -16.63
N VAL A 434 8.53 -0.55 -17.18
CA VAL A 434 8.42 -0.73 -18.64
C VAL A 434 6.99 -0.29 -18.97
N ALA A 435 6.85 0.67 -19.88
CA ALA A 435 5.57 1.30 -20.16
C ALA A 435 4.49 0.22 -20.36
N SER A 436 3.64 0.08 -19.34
CA SER A 436 2.33 -0.56 -19.41
C SER A 436 1.37 0.48 -19.95
#